data_AF-A0A852G5S9-F1
#
_entry.id   AF-A0A852G5S9-F1
#
_cell.length_a   1.000
_cell.length_b   1.000
_cell.length_c   1.000
_cell.angle_alpha   90.00
_cell.angle_beta   90.00
_cell.angle_gamma   90.00
#
_symmetry.space_group_name_H-M   'P 1'
#
loop_
_entity.id
_entity.type
_entity.pdbx_description
1 polymer ?
#
loop_
_entity_poly.entity_id
_entity_poly.type
_entity_poly.pdbx_seq_one_letter_code
_entity_poly.pdbx_strand_id
1 'polypeptide(L)' 'EQRRQVRPFRFPGYNESSKDGDLMLLRLHLPAHLSRQVRPLPLARTCAAPGTTCQISGWGSTTSPEGETHLG' A
#
# COMPACT_ATOMS: atom_id res chain seq x y z
N GLU A 1 17.76 -13.59 1.84
CA GLU A 1 16.38 -13.07 1.99
C GLU A 1 15.61 -13.96 2.96
N GLN A 2 14.83 -13.40 3.87
CA GLN A 2 14.07 -14.18 4.87
C GLN A 2 12.58 -14.00 4.55
N ARG A 3 11.98 -14.96 3.80
CA ARG A 3 10.52 -15.00 3.58
C ARG A 3 9.84 -15.28 4.92
N ARG A 4 9.48 -14.22 5.64
CA ARG A 4 8.70 -14.35 6.87
C ARG A 4 7.29 -14.78 6.49
N GLN A 5 6.81 -15.86 7.09
CA GLN A 5 5.41 -16.25 6.95
C GLN A 5 4.52 -15.14 7.51
N VAL A 6 3.47 -14.78 6.77
CA VAL A 6 2.47 -13.79 7.17
C VAL A 6 1.09 -14.37 7.01
N ARG A 7 0.18 -13.98 7.90
CA ARG A 7 -1.24 -14.33 7.79
C ARG A 7 -2.02 -13.13 7.25
N PRO A 8 -2.68 -13.24 6.09
CA PRO A 8 -3.46 -12.15 5.51
C PRO A 8 -4.87 -12.06 6.11
N PHE A 9 -5.37 -10.83 6.24
CA PHE A 9 -6.73 -10.49 6.64
C PHE A 9 -7.24 -9.40 5.71
N ARG A 10 -7.99 -9.79 4.67
CA ARG A 10 -8.58 -8.87 3.69
C ARG A 10 -9.74 -8.11 4.31
N PHE A 11 -9.95 -6.87 3.87
CA PHE A 11 -11.15 -6.13 4.23
C PHE A 11 -12.41 -6.90 3.77
N PRO A 12 -13.38 -7.20 4.66
CA PRO A 12 -14.54 -8.00 4.30
C PRO A 12 -15.42 -7.39 3.20
N GLY A 13 -15.42 -6.06 3.08
CA GLY A 13 -16.18 -5.33 2.06
C GLY A 13 -15.45 -5.12 0.74
N TYR A 14 -14.30 -5.77 0.52
CA TYR A 14 -13.54 -5.60 -0.72
C TYR A 14 -14.37 -6.05 -1.94
N ASN A 15 -14.48 -5.17 -2.93
CA ASN A 15 -15.17 -5.44 -4.18
C ASN A 15 -14.16 -5.56 -5.32
N GLU A 16 -14.04 -6.75 -5.91
CA GLU A 16 -13.05 -7.04 -6.96
C GLU A 16 -13.27 -6.21 -8.24
N SER A 17 -14.51 -5.87 -8.57
CA SER A 17 -14.85 -5.15 -9.81
C SER A 17 -14.57 -3.66 -9.69
N SER A 18 -14.95 -3.03 -8.57
CA SER A 18 -14.74 -1.59 -8.37
C SER A 18 -13.41 -1.27 -7.69
N LYS A 19 -12.74 -2.28 -7.12
CA LYS A 19 -11.59 -2.14 -6.21
C LYS A 19 -11.92 -1.36 -4.93
N ASP A 20 -13.21 -1.18 -4.62
CA ASP A 20 -13.61 -0.55 -3.37
C ASP A 20 -13.18 -1.42 -2.19
N GLY A 21 -12.71 -0.77 -1.13
CA GLY A 21 -12.18 -1.45 0.05
C GLY A 21 -10.86 -2.21 -0.19
N ASP A 22 -10.01 -1.78 -1.12
CA ASP A 22 -8.67 -2.35 -1.36
C ASP A 22 -7.71 -2.09 -0.16
N LEU A 23 -7.93 -2.86 0.90
CA LEU A 23 -7.19 -2.80 2.16
C LEU A 23 -7.01 -4.21 2.73
N MET A 24 -5.81 -4.51 3.20
CA MET A 24 -5.49 -5.80 3.83
C MET A 24 -4.50 -5.61 4.98
N LEU A 25 -4.74 -6.33 6.08
CA LEU A 25 -3.77 -6.44 7.18
C LEU A 25 -2.95 -7.73 7.03
N LEU A 26 -1.65 -7.64 7.28
CA LEU A 26 -0.74 -8.79 7.33
C LEU A 26 -0.21 -8.96 8.75
N ARG A 27 -0.55 -10.08 9.40
CA ARG A 27 0.05 -10.44 10.69
C ARG A 27 1.37 -11.16 10.45
N LEU A 28 2.47 -10.56 10.89
CA LEU A 28 3.77 -11.20 10.88
C LEU A 28 3.77 -12.39 11.85
N HIS A 29 4.37 -13.52 11.44
CA HIS A 29 4.53 -14.68 12.33
C HIS A 29 5.39 -14.33 13.56
N LEU A 30 6.46 -13.56 13.37
CA LEU A 30 7.27 -12.98 14.44
C LEU A 30 7.15 -11.45 14.41
N PRO A 31 7.04 -10.77 15.57
CA PRO A 31 7.06 -9.33 15.64
C PRO A 31 8.29 -8.73 14.95
N ALA A 32 8.12 -7.57 14.31
CA ALA A 32 9.24 -6.83 13.75
C ALA A 32 10.11 -6.27 14.89
N HIS A 33 11.43 -6.37 14.73
CA HIS A 33 12.36 -5.72 15.65
C HIS A 33 12.47 -4.25 15.29
N LEU A 34 11.98 -3.37 16.17
CA LEU A 34 12.01 -1.92 15.91
C LEU A 34 13.43 -1.37 16.06
N SER A 35 13.75 -0.37 15.25
CA SER A 35 15.08 0.24 15.20
C SER A 35 15.02 1.68 14.67
N ARG A 36 16.17 2.26 14.30
CA ARG A 36 16.19 3.55 13.60
C ARG A 36 15.66 3.42 12.17
N GLN A 37 15.84 2.26 11.56
CA GLN A 37 15.45 1.96 10.17
C GLN A 37 14.06 1.31 10.07
N VAL A 38 13.56 0.69 11.14
CA VAL A 38 12.25 0.01 11.17
C VAL A 38 11.36 0.66 12.23
N ARG A 39 10.35 1.41 11.79
CA ARG A 39 9.41 2.14 12.66
C ARG A 39 7.98 2.07 12.12
N PRO A 40 6.96 2.00 13.00
CA PRO A 40 5.56 2.12 12.58
C PRO A 40 5.25 3.54 12.09
N LEU A 41 4.33 3.65 11.12
CA LEU A 41 3.73 4.92 10.74
C LEU A 41 2.42 5.12 11.54
N PRO A 42 2.18 6.29 12.14
CA PRO A 42 0.94 6.56 12.85
C PRO A 42 -0.25 6.54 11.88
N LEU A 43 -1.38 5.98 12.34
CA LEU A 43 -2.62 5.99 11.57
C LEU A 43 -3.22 7.39 11.53
N ALA A 44 -3.69 7.79 10.35
CA ALA A 44 -4.47 9.01 10.20
C ALA A 44 -5.79 8.88 10.99
N ARG A 45 -6.17 9.96 11.67
CA ARG A 45 -7.43 10.03 12.43
C ARG A 45 -8.50 10.85 11.71
N THR A 46 -8.10 11.60 10.69
CA THR A 46 -8.95 12.48 9.90
C THR A 46 -8.54 12.37 8.43
N CYS A 47 -9.47 12.65 7.53
CA CYS A 47 -9.18 12.70 6.10
C CYS A 47 -8.25 13.88 5.77
N ALA A 48 -7.34 13.68 4.81
CA ALA A 48 -6.54 14.77 4.25
C ALA A 48 -7.44 15.70 3.42
N ALA A 49 -7.19 17.01 3.50
CA ALA A 49 -7.88 17.98 2.67
C ALA A 49 -7.34 17.95 1.23
N PRO A 50 -8.13 18.33 0.21
CA PRO A 50 -7.62 18.55 -1.14
C PRO A 50 -6.42 19.51 -1.15
N GLY A 51 -5.39 19.18 -1.94
CA GLY A 51 -4.14 19.96 -2.00
C GLY A 51 -3.12 19.67 -0.90
N THR A 52 -3.42 18.76 0.05
CA THR A 52 -2.43 18.29 1.03
C THR A 52 -1.22 17.69 0.32
N THR A 53 -0.02 18.21 0.62
CA THR A 53 1.23 17.63 0.10
C THR A 53 1.53 16.31 0.80
N CYS A 54 1.74 15.25 0.02
CA CYS A 54 2.04 13.90 0.49
C CYS A 54 3.35 13.41 -0.12
N GLN A 55 4.03 12.49 0.56
CA GLN A 55 5.18 11.77 0.03
C GLN A 55 4.79 10.31 -0.25
N ILE A 56 5.16 9.81 -1.43
CA ILE A 56 4.92 8.43 -1.87
C ILE A 56 6.28 7.76 -2.10
N SER A 57 6.38 6.47 -1.79
CA SER A 57 7.62 5.68 -1.95
C SER A 57 7.31 4.28 -2.45
N GLY A 58 8.16 3.73 -3.32
CA GLY A 58 8.04 2.36 -3.80
C GLY A 58 9.16 1.98 -4.77
N TRP A 59 9.16 0.72 -5.20
CA TRP A 59 10.09 0.16 -6.21
C TRP A 59 9.36 -0.24 -7.50
N GLY A 60 8.23 0.41 -7.79
CA GLY A 60 7.43 0.16 -9.00
C GLY A 60 8.05 0.76 -10.27
N SER A 61 7.35 0.61 -11.41
CA SER A 61 7.76 1.21 -12.68
C SER A 61 7.92 2.73 -12.56
N THR A 62 9.01 3.25 -13.11
CA THR A 62 9.25 4.71 -13.27
C THR A 62 8.89 5.19 -14.67
N THR A 63 8.55 4.29 -15.58
CA THR A 63 8.00 4.62 -16.90
C THR A 63 6.49 4.55 -16.85
N SER A 64 5.84 5.52 -17.50
CA SER A 64 4.43 5.40 -17.86
C SER A 64 4.25 4.21 -18.79
N PRO A 65 3.12 3.47 -18.71
CA PRO A 65 2.72 2.61 -19.81
C PRO A 65 2.79 3.45 -21.07
N GLU A 66 3.51 2.99 -22.08
CA GLU A 66 3.53 3.63 -23.39
C GLU A 66 2.07 3.85 -23.78
N GLY A 67 1.66 5.12 -23.87
CA GLY A 67 0.35 5.43 -24.40
C GLY A 67 0.34 4.83 -25.80
N GLU A 68 -0.49 3.80 -26.02
CA GLU A 68 -1.00 3.53 -27.35
C GLU A 68 -1.70 4.81 -27.79
N THR A 69 -0.93 5.71 -28.42
CA THR A 69 -1.49 6.67 -29.35
C THR A 69 -2.12 5.84 -30.45
N HIS A 70 -3.39 5.49 -30.24
CA HIS A 70 -4.33 5.28 -31.33
C HIS A 70 -4.39 6.60 -32.10
N LEU A 71 -3.46 6.76 -33.05
CA LEU A 71 -3.58 7.71 -34.13
C LEU A 71 -4.75 7.23 -34.99
N GLY A 72 -5.92 7.83 -34.76
CA GLY A 72 -6.88 8.05 -35.82
C GLY A 72 -6.48 9.27 -36.64
#